data_AF-A0A7S2RUW8-F1
#
_entry.id   AF-A0A7S2RUW8-F1
#
_cell.length_a   1.000
_cell.length_b   1.000
_cell.length_c   1.000
_cell.angle_alpha   90.00
_cell.angle_beta   90.00
_cell.angle_gamma   90.00
#
_symmetry.space_group_name_H-M   'P 1'
#
loop_
_entity.id
_entity.type
_entity.pdbx_description
1 polymer ?
#
loop_
_entity_poly.entity_id
_entity_poly.type
_entity_poly.pdbx_seq_one_letter_code
_entity_poly.pdbx_strand_id
1 'polypeptide(L)'
;VNEAVGPVSFRGRVILHVLSSLVLDIFPNYSYNMVTNRFVKAPVPKEKMKRAPGPRGVALNFGFGILCQKRYDAYSKLTRGYFGTLHIEALLEILGTTDLPLLMTQLQMSLEEKVVESKAYVDGIKEGLQPIKLPQFMFRTGGCYGFFEGKLKPFLSYDDLKP
;
A
#
# COMPACT_ATOMS: atom_id res chain seq x y z
N VAL A 1 21.81 -14.64 3.12
CA VAL A 1 21.28 -15.74 3.95
C VAL A 1 19.99 -15.27 4.60
N ASN A 2 18.91 -16.07 4.57
CA ASN A 2 17.57 -15.67 5.06
C ASN A 2 17.45 -15.69 6.59
N GLU A 3 18.37 -16.36 7.30
CA GLU A 3 18.37 -16.48 8.77
C GLU A 3 17.06 -17.06 9.34
N ALA A 4 16.40 -17.93 8.55
CA ALA A 4 15.19 -18.65 8.96
C ALA A 4 15.49 -19.87 9.86
N VAL A 5 16.77 -20.16 10.12
CA VAL A 5 17.21 -21.27 10.97
C VAL A 5 18.16 -20.68 12.02
N GLY A 6 17.63 -20.39 13.21
CA GLY A 6 18.41 -19.92 14.35
C GLY A 6 17.63 -20.05 15.65
N PRO A 7 18.30 -20.26 16.80
CA PRO A 7 17.63 -20.47 18.08
C PRO A 7 16.83 -19.27 18.59
N VAL A 8 17.10 -18.08 18.03
CA VAL A 8 16.42 -16.81 18.36
C VAL A 8 15.66 -16.20 17.18
N SER A 9 15.77 -16.79 15.98
CA SER A 9 15.18 -16.24 14.75
C SER A 9 14.14 -17.20 14.20
N PHE A 10 12.88 -16.98 14.62
CA PHE A 10 11.72 -17.77 14.18
C PHE A 10 11.09 -17.23 12.89
N ARG A 11 11.60 -16.12 12.33
CA ARG A 11 11.08 -15.48 11.11
C ARG A 11 12.23 -15.10 10.19
N GLY A 12 12.16 -15.52 8.93
CA GLY A 12 13.17 -15.17 7.93
C GLY A 12 13.24 -13.66 7.67
N ARG A 13 14.43 -13.16 7.31
CA ARG A 13 14.64 -11.75 6.93
C ARG A 13 13.74 -11.33 5.76
N VAL A 14 13.48 -12.26 4.84
CA VAL A 14 12.67 -11.98 3.66
C VAL A 14 11.22 -11.67 4.04
N ILE A 15 10.54 -12.52 4.82
CA ILE A 15 9.15 -12.27 5.22
C ILE A 15 9.01 -10.97 6.02
N LEU A 16 9.94 -10.67 6.93
CA LEU A 16 9.93 -9.41 7.68
C LEU A 16 10.05 -8.21 6.75
N HIS A 17 10.93 -8.29 5.75
CA HIS A 17 11.09 -7.23 4.76
C HIS A 17 9.86 -7.06 3.86
N VAL A 18 9.23 -8.17 3.45
CA VAL A 18 7.99 -8.14 2.66
C VAL A 18 6.86 -7.50 3.45
N LEU A 19 6.63 -7.94 4.69
CA LEU A 19 5.61 -7.37 5.56
C LEU A 19 5.84 -5.87 5.78
N SER A 20 7.06 -5.47 6.13
CA SER A 20 7.43 -4.06 6.31
C SER A 20 7.22 -3.25 5.03
N SER A 21 7.57 -3.78 3.86
CA SER A 21 7.40 -3.10 2.58
C SER A 21 5.94 -2.94 2.18
N LEU A 22 5.10 -3.95 2.46
CA LEU A 22 3.67 -3.88 2.18
C LEU A 22 2.98 -2.84 3.06
N VAL A 23 3.19 -2.93 4.37
CA VAL A 23 2.50 -2.09 5.36
C VAL A 23 2.99 -0.65 5.35
N LEU A 24 4.31 -0.40 5.22
CA LEU A 24 4.89 0.94 5.36
C LEU A 24 5.12 1.67 4.03
N ASP A 25 4.93 1.02 2.88
CA ASP A 25 5.18 1.64 1.58
C ASP A 25 4.08 1.32 0.55
N ILE A 26 3.86 0.05 0.22
CA ILE A 26 2.92 -0.29 -0.87
C ILE A 26 1.49 0.16 -0.54
N PHE A 27 0.94 -0.21 0.62
CA PHE A 27 -0.43 0.14 0.99
C PHE A 27 -0.68 1.65 1.15
N PRO A 28 0.18 2.43 1.84
CA PRO A 28 -0.07 3.87 1.99
C PRO A 28 0.27 4.70 0.74
N ASN A 29 1.19 4.25 -0.11
CA ASN A 29 1.75 5.09 -1.19
C ASN A 29 1.42 4.63 -2.60
N TYR A 30 0.70 3.53 -2.82
CA TYR A 30 0.37 3.04 -4.16
C TYR A 30 -1.14 2.97 -4.38
N SER A 31 -1.55 3.22 -5.62
CA SER A 31 -2.92 3.09 -6.10
C SER A 31 -3.04 1.93 -7.07
N TYR A 32 -4.08 1.12 -6.88
CA TYR A 32 -4.37 0.00 -7.77
C TYR A 32 -5.07 0.47 -9.05
N ASN A 33 -4.54 0.06 -10.21
CA ASN A 33 -5.17 0.24 -11.50
C ASN A 33 -5.71 -1.11 -12.01
N MET A 34 -7.03 -1.25 -11.99
CA MET A 34 -7.75 -2.45 -12.40
C MET A 34 -7.59 -2.80 -13.89
N VAL A 35 -7.40 -1.83 -14.78
CA VAL A 35 -7.23 -2.09 -16.22
C VAL A 35 -5.90 -2.80 -16.49
N THR A 36 -4.86 -2.42 -15.75
CA THR A 36 -3.50 -2.96 -15.92
C THR A 36 -3.13 -4.05 -14.92
N ASN A 37 -3.97 -4.28 -13.89
CA ASN A 37 -3.68 -5.12 -12.73
C ASN A 37 -2.34 -4.76 -12.04
N ARG A 38 -2.09 -3.45 -11.87
CA ARG A 38 -0.83 -2.94 -11.29
C ARG A 38 -1.11 -1.87 -10.24
N PHE A 39 -0.33 -1.91 -9.17
CA PHE A 39 -0.15 -0.84 -8.21
C PHE A 39 0.93 0.12 -8.73
N VAL A 40 0.59 1.40 -8.83
CA VAL A 40 1.53 2.48 -9.20
C VAL A 40 1.59 3.49 -8.08
N LYS A 41 2.70 4.21 -7.94
CA LYS A 41 2.82 5.25 -6.89
C LYS A 41 1.69 6.27 -7.03
N ALA A 42 1.02 6.53 -5.92
CA ALA A 42 0.00 7.55 -5.84
C ALA A 42 0.61 8.93 -6.15
N PRO A 43 -0.14 9.85 -6.79
CA PRO A 43 0.34 11.21 -7.07
C PRO A 43 0.77 11.97 -5.81
N VAL A 44 0.10 11.69 -4.69
CA VAL A 44 0.40 12.26 -3.37
C VAL A 44 0.70 11.10 -2.40
N PRO A 45 1.98 10.78 -2.15
CA PRO A 45 2.34 9.72 -1.20
C PRO A 45 2.12 10.20 0.23
N LYS A 46 1.39 9.41 1.02
CA LYS A 46 1.05 9.75 2.41
C LYS A 46 2.25 9.65 3.34
N GLU A 47 3.10 8.65 3.14
CA GLU A 47 4.22 8.37 4.05
C GLU A 47 5.55 8.28 3.29
N LYS A 48 6.53 9.12 3.66
CA LYS A 48 7.88 9.02 3.12
C LYS A 48 8.66 7.90 3.81
N MET A 49 8.67 6.71 3.22
CA MET A 49 9.50 5.61 3.70
C MET A 49 10.99 5.92 3.47
N LYS A 50 11.75 6.14 4.55
CA LYS A 50 13.21 6.22 4.48
C LYS A 50 13.79 4.80 4.50
N ARG A 51 14.39 4.36 3.40
CA ARG A 51 15.14 3.10 3.36
C ARG A 51 16.61 3.37 3.63
N ALA A 52 17.22 2.54 4.48
CA ALA A 52 18.66 2.57 4.67
C ALA A 52 19.36 2.32 3.32
N PRO A 53 20.44 3.06 3.00
CA PRO A 53 21.20 2.77 1.80
C PRO A 53 21.77 1.34 1.89
N GLY A 54 21.80 0.66 0.75
CA GLY A 54 22.45 -0.64 0.66
C GLY A 54 23.94 -0.57 1.05
N PRO A 55 24.55 -1.73 1.39
CA PRO A 55 25.96 -1.79 1.75
C PRO A 55 26.83 -1.22 0.63
N ARG A 56 27.77 -0.34 1.00
CA ARG A 56 28.74 0.27 0.08
C ARG A 56 29.98 -0.61 -0.06
N GLY A 57 30.64 -0.58 -1.21
CA GLY A 57 31.90 -1.28 -1.42
C GLY A 57 31.79 -2.80 -1.56
N VAL A 58 30.59 -3.33 -1.85
CA VAL A 58 30.41 -4.75 -2.18
C VAL A 58 31.19 -5.06 -3.45
N ALA A 59 32.09 -6.05 -3.41
CA ALA A 59 32.88 -6.41 -4.58
C ALA A 59 31.96 -6.86 -5.72
N LEU A 60 32.26 -6.45 -6.96
CA LEU A 60 31.44 -6.71 -8.15
C LEU A 60 31.20 -8.20 -8.44
N ASN A 61 31.98 -9.07 -7.83
CA ASN A 61 31.84 -10.53 -7.92
C ASN A 61 30.72 -11.07 -7.02
N PHE A 62 30.26 -10.30 -6.02
CA PHE A 62 29.09 -10.65 -5.22
C PHE A 62 27.82 -10.20 -5.96
N GLY A 63 27.05 -11.17 -6.47
CA GLY A 63 25.84 -10.93 -7.26
C GLY A 63 25.92 -11.59 -8.62
N PHE A 64 25.72 -10.82 -9.69
CA PHE A 64 25.73 -11.33 -11.07
C PHE A 64 27.12 -11.33 -11.72
N GLY A 65 28.17 -10.99 -10.96
CA GLY A 65 29.54 -10.88 -11.46
C GLY A 65 29.79 -9.66 -12.36
N ILE A 66 31.06 -9.34 -12.60
CA ILE A 66 31.48 -8.13 -13.32
C ILE A 66 30.87 -8.05 -14.74
N LEU A 67 30.75 -9.19 -15.43
CA LEU A 67 30.29 -9.25 -16.82
C LEU A 67 28.78 -9.00 -16.98
N CYS A 68 27.96 -9.47 -16.03
CA CYS A 68 26.51 -9.47 -16.17
C CYS A 68 25.80 -8.44 -15.28
N GLN A 69 26.47 -7.88 -14.27
CA GLN A 69 25.88 -6.93 -13.31
C GLN A 69 25.13 -5.77 -14.01
N LYS A 70 25.77 -5.08 -14.96
CA LYS A 70 25.15 -3.94 -15.66
C LYS A 70 23.87 -4.34 -16.43
N ARG A 71 23.84 -5.55 -16.99
CA ARG A 71 22.69 -6.05 -17.76
C ARG A 71 21.52 -6.41 -16.84
N TYR A 72 21.79 -7.10 -15.74
CA TYR A 72 20.77 -7.41 -14.73
C TYR A 72 20.25 -6.16 -14.02
N ASP A 73 21.11 -5.16 -13.76
CA ASP A 73 20.67 -3.87 -13.21
C ASP A 73 19.71 -3.16 -14.17
N ALA A 74 20.01 -3.13 -15.47
CA ALA A 74 19.11 -2.57 -16.48
C ALA A 74 17.78 -3.35 -16.56
N TYR A 75 17.85 -4.68 -16.59
CA TYR A 75 16.66 -5.52 -16.60
C TYR A 75 15.76 -5.29 -15.37
N SER A 76 16.37 -5.20 -14.18
CA SER A 76 15.63 -4.95 -12.93
C SER A 76 14.88 -3.62 -12.92
N LYS A 77 15.29 -2.62 -13.72
CA LYS A 77 14.61 -1.31 -13.78
C LYS A 77 13.26 -1.39 -14.49
N LEU A 78 13.03 -2.39 -15.34
CA LEU A 78 11.79 -2.55 -16.10
C LEU A 78 10.56 -2.74 -15.19
N THR A 79 10.76 -3.31 -14.00
CA THR A 79 9.67 -3.63 -13.06
C THR A 79 9.62 -2.71 -11.83
N ARG A 80 10.62 -1.84 -11.62
CA ARG A 80 10.69 -0.94 -10.44
C ARG A 80 9.59 0.14 -10.38
N GLY A 81 8.94 0.44 -11.49
CA GLY A 81 7.94 1.51 -11.58
C GLY A 81 6.55 1.13 -11.03
N TYR A 82 6.31 -0.14 -10.74
CA TYR A 82 5.01 -0.64 -10.29
C TYR A 82 5.17 -1.87 -9.39
N PHE A 83 4.09 -2.27 -8.73
CA PHE A 83 3.94 -3.57 -8.08
C PHE A 83 2.74 -4.31 -8.69
N GLY A 84 2.78 -5.63 -8.88
CA GLY A 84 1.76 -6.34 -9.66
C GLY A 84 2.05 -7.83 -9.81
N THR A 85 1.39 -8.51 -10.75
CA THR A 85 1.40 -9.98 -10.88
C THR A 85 2.79 -10.62 -10.83
N LEU A 86 3.74 -10.14 -11.64
CA LEU A 86 5.12 -10.66 -11.67
C LEU A 86 5.80 -10.60 -10.29
N HIS A 87 5.52 -9.56 -9.51
CA HIS A 87 6.05 -9.41 -8.17
C HIS A 87 5.36 -10.33 -7.17
N ILE A 88 4.04 -10.50 -7.31
CA ILE A 88 3.24 -11.40 -6.47
C ILE A 88 3.67 -12.85 -6.73
N GLU A 89 3.83 -13.28 -7.97
CA GLU A 89 4.31 -14.61 -8.33
C GLU A 89 5.69 -14.89 -7.72
N ALA A 90 6.64 -13.96 -7.87
CA ALA A 90 7.96 -14.08 -7.24
C ALA A 90 7.87 -14.13 -5.71
N LEU A 91 6.98 -13.36 -5.09
CA LEU A 91 6.75 -13.42 -3.64
C LEU A 91 6.19 -14.77 -3.20
N LEU A 92 5.23 -15.33 -3.94
CA LEU A 92 4.64 -16.64 -3.65
C LEU A 92 5.69 -17.75 -3.75
N GLU A 93 6.57 -17.69 -4.76
CA GLU A 93 7.66 -18.65 -4.92
C GLU A 93 8.70 -18.55 -3.79
N ILE A 94 9.06 -17.33 -3.38
CA ILE A 94 10.08 -17.10 -2.36
C ILE A 94 9.58 -17.44 -0.95
N LEU A 95 8.34 -17.08 -0.62
CA LEU A 95 7.76 -17.35 0.71
C LEU A 95 7.33 -18.81 0.86
N GLY A 96 6.88 -19.43 -0.22
CA GLY A 96 6.39 -20.80 -0.21
C GLY A 96 5.21 -21.02 0.74
N THR A 97 4.94 -22.28 1.07
CA THR A 97 3.78 -22.67 1.90
C THR A 97 3.98 -22.42 3.38
N THR A 98 5.20 -22.19 3.84
CA THR A 98 5.52 -21.99 5.27
C THR A 98 5.33 -20.55 5.70
N ASP A 99 5.90 -19.59 4.95
CA ASP A 99 5.89 -18.17 5.34
C ASP A 99 4.64 -17.43 4.85
N LEU A 100 3.99 -17.91 3.78
CA LEU A 100 2.80 -17.26 3.22
C LEU A 100 1.61 -17.19 4.20
N PRO A 101 1.23 -18.27 4.91
CA PRO A 101 0.16 -18.19 5.91
C PRO A 101 0.48 -17.18 7.02
N LEU A 102 1.74 -17.16 7.47
CA LEU A 102 2.19 -16.21 8.48
C LEU A 102 2.06 -14.77 7.99
N LEU A 103 2.46 -14.50 6.74
CA LEU A 103 2.26 -13.18 6.13
C LEU A 103 0.78 -12.80 6.12
N MET A 104 -0.11 -13.71 5.67
CA MET A 104 -1.55 -13.45 5.61
C MET A 104 -2.14 -13.14 6.99
N THR A 105 -1.77 -13.88 8.03
CA THR A 105 -2.22 -13.60 9.41
C THR A 105 -1.76 -12.23 9.88
N GLN A 106 -0.50 -11.86 9.63
CA GLN A 106 0.00 -10.54 10.05
C GLN A 106 -0.66 -9.40 9.29
N LEU A 107 -0.93 -9.58 7.99
CA LEU A 107 -1.67 -8.60 7.18
C LEU A 107 -3.12 -8.45 7.65
N GLN A 108 -3.78 -9.54 8.02
CA GLN A 108 -5.12 -9.51 8.60
C GLN A 108 -5.14 -8.74 9.92
N MET A 109 -4.21 -9.03 10.84
CA MET A 109 -4.11 -8.31 12.11
C MET A 109 -3.89 -6.80 11.91
N SER A 110 -3.02 -6.42 10.96
CA SER A 110 -2.78 -5.02 10.62
C SER A 110 -4.02 -4.34 10.01
N LEU A 111 -4.79 -5.06 9.19
CA LEU A 111 -6.04 -4.58 8.64
C LEU A 111 -7.09 -4.37 9.74
N GLU A 112 -7.24 -5.33 10.67
CA GLU A 112 -8.17 -5.23 11.80
C GLU A 112 -7.87 -3.99 12.65
N GLU A 113 -6.59 -3.75 12.96
CA GLU A 113 -6.15 -2.55 13.68
C GLU A 113 -6.52 -1.26 12.93
N LYS A 114 -6.26 -1.21 11.62
CA LYS A 114 -6.60 -0.05 10.78
C LYS A 114 -8.10 0.18 10.65
N VAL A 115 -8.90 -0.87 10.60
CA VAL A 115 -10.37 -0.77 10.61
C VAL A 115 -10.86 -0.19 11.93
N VAL A 116 -10.33 -0.65 13.07
CA VAL A 116 -10.67 -0.11 14.39
C VAL A 116 -10.27 1.37 14.50
N GLU A 117 -9.07 1.74 14.04
CA GLU A 117 -8.62 3.14 13.99
C GLU A 117 -9.55 4.01 13.12
N SER A 118 -9.93 3.52 11.94
CA SER A 118 -10.81 4.24 11.01
C SER A 118 -12.22 4.44 11.55
N LYS A 119 -12.68 3.58 12.46
CA LYS A 119 -14.03 3.64 13.04
C LYS A 119 -14.29 4.97 13.74
N ALA A 120 -13.32 5.52 14.46
CA ALA A 120 -13.47 6.80 15.14
C ALA A 120 -13.79 7.94 14.16
N TYR A 121 -13.14 7.95 12.99
CA TYR A 121 -13.42 8.93 11.94
C TYR A 121 -14.80 8.72 11.31
N VAL A 122 -15.19 7.45 11.06
CA VAL A 122 -16.51 7.13 10.51
C VAL A 122 -17.63 7.55 11.46
N ASP A 123 -17.48 7.28 12.76
CA ASP A 123 -18.46 7.67 13.78
C ASP A 123 -18.56 9.20 13.87
N GLY A 124 -17.44 9.93 13.86
CA GLY A 124 -17.43 11.39 13.82
C GLY A 124 -18.10 11.99 12.58
N ILE A 125 -17.84 11.42 11.39
CA ILE A 125 -18.51 11.83 10.14
C ILE A 125 -20.02 11.56 10.23
N LYS A 126 -20.41 10.40 10.78
CA LYS A 126 -21.80 10.00 10.92
C LYS A 126 -22.58 10.91 11.87
N GLU A 127 -21.98 11.31 12.99
CA GLU A 127 -22.58 12.27 13.93
C GLU A 127 -22.72 13.67 13.31
N GLY A 128 -21.72 14.09 12.51
CA GLY A 128 -21.79 15.34 11.76
C GLY A 128 -22.83 15.32 10.64
N LEU A 129 -23.15 14.15 10.08
CA LEU A 129 -24.02 14.02 8.91
C LEU A 129 -25.48 13.88 9.34
N GLN A 130 -26.18 15.02 9.38
CA GLN A 130 -27.63 15.00 9.55
C GLN A 130 -28.31 14.25 8.40
N PRO A 131 -29.42 13.52 8.65
CA PRO A 131 -30.16 12.83 7.60
C PRO A 131 -30.56 13.77 6.45
N ILE A 132 -30.05 13.51 5.25
CA ILE A 132 -30.33 14.30 4.05
C ILE A 132 -31.46 13.62 3.26
N LYS A 133 -32.59 14.33 3.09
CA LYS A 133 -33.65 13.90 2.17
C LYS A 133 -33.21 14.13 0.72
N LEU A 134 -33.61 13.24 -0.19
CA LEU A 134 -33.37 13.44 -1.61
C LEU A 134 -34.19 14.65 -2.12
N PRO A 135 -33.58 15.56 -2.91
CA PRO A 135 -34.29 16.69 -3.49
C PRO A 135 -35.33 16.21 -4.51
N GLN A 136 -36.44 16.93 -4.61
CA GLN A 136 -37.51 16.59 -5.56
C GLN A 136 -37.05 16.83 -7.02
N PHE A 137 -37.59 16.03 -7.93
CA PHE A 137 -37.29 16.13 -9.37
C PHE A 137 -37.49 17.55 -9.95
N MET A 138 -38.43 18.33 -9.39
CA MET A 138 -38.74 19.70 -9.81
C MET A 138 -37.54 20.66 -9.77
N PHE A 139 -36.55 20.39 -8.91
CA PHE A 139 -35.34 21.21 -8.78
C PHE A 139 -34.35 21.06 -9.95
N ARG A 140 -34.56 20.05 -10.82
CA ARG A 140 -33.68 19.69 -11.94
C ARG A 140 -32.21 19.53 -11.50
N THR A 141 -31.30 19.27 -12.44
CA THR A 141 -29.90 18.97 -12.12
C THR A 141 -29.22 20.09 -11.32
N GLY A 142 -29.43 21.36 -11.69
CA GLY A 142 -28.80 22.49 -11.03
C GLY A 142 -29.25 22.67 -9.57
N GLY A 143 -30.55 22.58 -9.30
CA GLY A 143 -31.09 22.69 -7.95
C GLY A 143 -30.74 21.49 -7.07
N CYS A 144 -30.73 20.27 -7.65
CA CYS A 144 -30.27 19.07 -6.95
C CYS A 144 -28.77 19.16 -6.58
N TYR A 145 -27.93 19.66 -7.48
CA TYR A 145 -26.50 19.87 -7.20
C TYR A 145 -26.29 20.88 -6.07
N GLY A 146 -26.90 22.07 -6.16
CA GLY A 146 -26.76 23.10 -5.13
C GLY A 146 -27.29 22.65 -3.76
N PHE A 147 -28.32 21.81 -3.73
CA PHE A 147 -28.81 21.18 -2.51
C PHE A 147 -27.75 20.28 -1.85
N PHE A 148 -27.12 19.38 -2.61
CA PHE A 148 -26.08 18.50 -2.07
C PHE A 148 -24.80 19.26 -1.72
N GLU A 149 -24.39 20.21 -2.57
CA GLU A 149 -23.23 21.05 -2.30
C GLU A 149 -23.40 21.79 -0.97
N GLY A 150 -24.53 22.46 -0.74
CA GLY A 150 -24.80 23.18 0.51
C GLY A 150 -24.81 22.27 1.74
N LYS A 151 -25.31 21.03 1.61
CA LYS A 151 -25.38 20.08 2.73
C LYS A 151 -24.06 19.37 3.03
N LEU A 152 -23.25 19.09 2.00
CA LEU A 152 -22.00 18.33 2.12
C LEU A 152 -20.76 19.22 2.21
N LYS A 153 -20.89 20.54 1.99
CA LYS A 153 -19.80 21.52 2.08
C LYS A 153 -18.95 21.39 3.36
N PRO A 154 -19.53 21.20 4.57
CA PRO A 154 -18.73 21.05 5.78
C PRO A 154 -17.76 19.86 5.74
N PHE A 155 -18.13 18.77 5.07
CA PHE A 155 -17.29 17.58 4.91
C PHE A 155 -16.20 17.78 3.85
N LEU A 156 -16.51 18.47 2.76
CA LEU A 156 -15.51 18.83 1.75
C LEU A 156 -14.43 19.75 2.33
N SER A 157 -14.78 20.56 3.33
CA SER A 157 -13.84 21.39 4.07
C SER A 157 -13.14 20.68 5.23
N TYR A 158 -13.51 19.43 5.56
CA TYR A 158 -12.90 18.71 6.67
C TYR A 158 -11.46 18.30 6.31
N ASP A 159 -10.48 18.84 7.03
CA ASP A 159 -9.07 18.69 6.67
C ASP A 159 -8.57 17.26 6.84
N ASP A 160 -9.06 16.52 7.84
CA ASP A 160 -8.67 15.11 8.07
C ASP A 160 -9.26 14.16 7.02
N LEU A 161 -10.21 14.61 6.20
CA LEU A 161 -10.76 13.83 5.08
C LEU A 161 -9.90 13.96 3.81
N LYS A 162 -9.03 14.97 3.76
CA LYS A 162 -8.13 15.18 2.63
C LYS A 162 -6.95 14.19 2.68
N PRO A 163 -6.41 13.78 1.52
CA PRO A 163 -5.36 12.77 1.44
C PRO A 163 -4.04 13.17 2.10
#